data_AF-A0A358N4T7-F1
#
_entry.id   AF-A0A358N4T7-F1
#
_cell.length_a   1.000
_cell.length_b   1.000
_cell.length_c   1.000
_cell.angle_alpha   90.00
_cell.angle_beta   90.00
_cell.angle_gamma   90.00
#
_symmetry.space_group_name_H-M   'P 1'
#
loop_
_entity.id
_entity.type
_entity.pdbx_description
1 polymer ?
#
loop_
_entity_poly.entity_id
_entity_poly.type
_entity_poly.pdbx_seq_one_letter_code
_entity_poly.pdbx_strand_id
1 'polypeptide(L)'
;MAVLKKPNKAVADTSKLKALTVQEQMIKDGVESVAQSLVAIRDQSLYAAKGYIDFTSYCKSELNFSSSWVSRQISAAETKKRISESCDAAVVSKLPMNERQLRELGDVTDKDLPAVLDEAIELASEKNSNVTASVLSKAKKKVRPESFATTPPSSGKGSLPNGQQDDGLDDVERRAKEIITDRLRSLRLQFSNLLASDQAAPHIKALEEIAASA
;
A
#
# COMPACT_ATOMS: atom_id res chain seq x y z
N MET A 1 17.93 2.99 -33.63
CA MET A 1 16.52 2.71 -33.30
C MET A 1 16.42 1.27 -32.86
N ALA A 2 16.17 1.01 -31.57
CA ALA A 2 16.08 -0.36 -31.05
C ALA A 2 14.73 -0.97 -31.45
N VAL A 3 14.78 -2.05 -32.23
CA VAL A 3 13.60 -2.84 -32.61
C VAL A 3 13.13 -3.58 -31.36
N LEU A 4 12.10 -3.05 -30.71
CA LEU A 4 11.40 -3.75 -29.61
C LEU A 4 10.82 -5.05 -30.17
N LYS A 5 11.48 -6.15 -29.85
CA LYS A 5 11.06 -7.52 -30.20
C LYS A 5 9.66 -7.74 -29.62
N LYS A 6 8.65 -7.82 -30.49
CA LYS A 6 7.25 -8.05 -30.08
C LYS A 6 7.17 -9.37 -29.30
N PRO A 7 6.61 -9.37 -28.07
CA PRO A 7 6.54 -10.56 -27.24
C PRO A 7 5.67 -11.63 -27.93
N ASN A 8 6.14 -12.88 -27.82
CA ASN A 8 5.52 -14.05 -28.41
C ASN A 8 4.13 -14.23 -27.78
N LYS A 9 3.10 -14.35 -28.63
CA LYS A 9 1.67 -14.29 -28.28
C LYS A 9 1.20 -15.59 -27.61
N ALA A 10 1.81 -15.96 -26.49
CA ALA A 10 1.21 -16.94 -25.58
C ALA A 10 -0.11 -16.35 -25.10
N VAL A 11 -1.18 -17.15 -25.17
CA VAL A 11 -2.57 -16.78 -24.84
C VAL A 11 -2.58 -15.81 -23.67
N ALA A 12 -2.76 -14.52 -23.97
CA ALA A 12 -2.71 -13.46 -22.97
C ALA A 12 -3.73 -13.83 -21.90
N ASP A 13 -3.28 -13.94 -20.66
CA ASP A 13 -4.12 -14.28 -19.51
C ASP A 13 -5.26 -13.25 -19.45
N THR A 14 -6.41 -13.64 -19.98
CA THR A 14 -7.55 -12.74 -20.20
C THR A 14 -8.04 -12.14 -18.88
N SER A 15 -7.80 -12.84 -17.76
CA SER A 15 -8.07 -12.33 -16.42
C SER A 15 -7.13 -11.17 -16.06
N LYS A 16 -5.80 -11.35 -16.24
CA LYS A 16 -4.83 -10.30 -15.98
C LYS A 16 -5.01 -9.09 -16.89
N LEU A 17 -5.40 -9.31 -18.16
CA LEU A 17 -5.67 -8.21 -19.09
C LEU A 17 -6.89 -7.38 -18.64
N LYS A 18 -7.96 -8.04 -18.17
CA LYS A 18 -9.13 -7.35 -17.60
C LYS A 18 -8.73 -6.59 -16.34
N ALA A 19 -7.99 -7.22 -15.42
CA ALA A 19 -7.51 -6.57 -14.21
C ALA A 19 -6.64 -5.35 -14.52
N LEU A 20 -5.70 -5.47 -15.47
CA LEU A 20 -4.87 -4.35 -15.94
C LEU A 20 -5.73 -3.21 -16.47
N THR A 21 -6.74 -3.52 -17.29
CA THR A 21 -7.63 -2.52 -17.87
C THR A 21 -8.40 -1.74 -16.80
N VAL A 22 -8.87 -2.43 -15.76
CA VAL A 22 -9.51 -1.78 -14.60
C VAL A 22 -8.53 -0.81 -13.92
N GLN A 23 -7.31 -1.27 -13.63
CA GLN A 23 -6.30 -0.42 -12.97
C GLN A 23 -5.89 0.78 -13.84
N GLU A 24 -5.69 0.59 -15.14
CA GLU A 24 -5.40 1.68 -16.09
C GLU A 24 -6.54 2.71 -16.14
N GLN A 25 -7.79 2.25 -16.06
CA GLN A 25 -8.95 3.15 -16.04
C GLN A 25 -9.00 3.96 -14.74
N MET A 26 -8.75 3.33 -13.59
CA MET A 26 -8.70 4.02 -12.29
C MET A 26 -7.61 5.10 -12.25
N ILE A 27 -6.44 4.84 -12.88
CA ILE A 27 -5.38 5.83 -13.03
C ILE A 27 -5.85 7.04 -13.86
N LYS A 28 -6.58 6.79 -14.96
CA LYS A 28 -7.07 7.85 -15.85
C LYS A 28 -8.16 8.70 -15.21
N ASP A 29 -9.07 8.06 -14.48
CA ASP A 29 -10.21 8.74 -13.87
C ASP A 29 -9.81 9.50 -12.60
N GLY A 30 -8.62 9.21 -12.03
CA GLY A 30 -8.17 9.81 -10.77
C GLY A 30 -9.08 9.47 -9.57
N VAL A 31 -9.92 8.45 -9.72
CA VAL A 31 -10.93 8.01 -8.73
C VAL A 31 -10.27 7.34 -7.53
N GLU A 32 -9.20 6.57 -7.76
CA GLU A 32 -8.30 6.06 -6.72
C GLU A 32 -6.98 6.83 -6.72
N SER A 33 -6.22 6.74 -5.62
CA SER A 33 -4.86 7.28 -5.64
C SER A 33 -4.06 6.49 -6.67
N VAL A 34 -3.61 7.16 -7.74
CA VAL A 34 -2.80 6.57 -8.84
C VAL A 34 -1.71 5.64 -8.31
N ALA A 35 -1.15 5.96 -7.15
CA ALA A 35 -0.18 5.15 -6.43
C ALA A 35 -0.68 3.72 -6.11
N GLN A 36 -1.91 3.53 -5.64
CA GLN A 36 -2.48 2.21 -5.33
C GLN A 36 -2.63 1.34 -6.58
N SER A 37 -3.13 1.91 -7.68
CA SER A 37 -3.24 1.17 -8.94
C SER A 37 -1.86 0.79 -9.49
N LEU A 38 -0.86 1.66 -9.35
CA LEU A 38 0.52 1.35 -9.72
C LEU A 38 1.09 0.21 -8.86
N VAL A 39 0.82 0.17 -7.55
CA VAL A 39 1.20 -0.94 -6.66
C VAL A 39 0.54 -2.23 -7.12
N ALA A 40 -0.76 -2.22 -7.40
CA ALA A 40 -1.49 -3.41 -7.85
C ALA A 40 -0.95 -3.96 -9.18
N ILE A 41 -0.67 -3.09 -10.15
CA ILE A 41 -0.07 -3.48 -11.44
C ILE A 41 1.31 -4.11 -11.24
N ARG A 42 2.15 -3.53 -10.38
CA ARG A 42 3.50 -4.05 -10.07
C ARG A 42 3.42 -5.41 -9.38
N ASP A 43 2.72 -5.49 -8.26
CA ASP A 43 2.74 -6.66 -7.36
C ASP A 43 2.11 -7.89 -8.02
N GLN A 44 1.08 -7.70 -8.83
CA GLN A 44 0.43 -8.78 -9.57
C GLN A 44 1.03 -9.02 -10.97
N SER A 45 2.09 -8.28 -11.31
CA SER A 45 2.75 -8.33 -12.63
C SER A 45 1.76 -8.19 -13.80
N LEU A 46 0.76 -7.33 -13.67
CA LEU A 46 -0.32 -7.20 -14.67
C LEU A 46 0.21 -6.70 -16.02
N TYR A 47 1.29 -5.93 -16.02
CA TYR A 47 1.98 -5.45 -17.22
C TYR A 47 2.45 -6.58 -18.15
N ALA A 48 2.71 -7.78 -17.60
CA ALA A 48 3.08 -8.94 -18.39
C ALA A 48 1.96 -9.41 -19.34
N ALA A 49 0.69 -9.08 -19.04
CA ALA A 49 -0.44 -9.38 -19.92
C ALA A 49 -0.40 -8.63 -21.26
N LYS A 50 0.25 -7.46 -21.29
CA LYS A 50 0.58 -6.72 -22.53
C LYS A 50 1.95 -7.12 -23.11
N GLY A 51 2.63 -8.08 -22.50
CA GLY A 51 3.91 -8.62 -22.93
C GLY A 51 5.12 -7.76 -22.57
N TYR A 52 4.97 -6.81 -21.63
CA TYR A 52 6.11 -6.10 -21.07
C TYR A 52 6.88 -7.02 -20.11
N ILE A 53 8.21 -7.03 -20.24
CA ILE A 53 9.11 -7.82 -19.39
C ILE A 53 9.31 -7.14 -18.02
N ASP A 54 9.31 -5.81 -18.03
CA ASP A 54 9.62 -4.98 -16.86
C ASP A 54 8.54 -3.90 -16.67
N PHE A 55 8.21 -3.66 -15.40
CA PHE A 55 7.20 -2.69 -14.97
C PHE A 55 7.58 -1.26 -15.36
N THR A 56 8.87 -0.89 -15.26
CA THR A 56 9.33 0.46 -15.59
C THR A 56 9.12 0.76 -17.07
N SER A 57 9.41 -0.21 -17.93
CA SER A 57 9.20 -0.14 -19.37
C SER A 57 7.71 0.04 -19.70
N TYR A 58 6.83 -0.71 -19.03
CA TYR A 58 5.39 -0.55 -19.15
C TYR A 58 4.93 0.86 -18.74
N CYS A 59 5.31 1.34 -17.56
CA CYS A 59 4.90 2.68 -17.09
C CYS A 59 5.36 3.79 -18.03
N LYS A 60 6.57 3.67 -18.59
CA LYS A 60 7.10 4.65 -19.53
C LYS A 60 6.36 4.62 -20.87
N SER A 61 6.10 3.42 -21.40
CA SER A 61 5.50 3.26 -22.73
C SER A 61 3.99 3.48 -22.76
N GLU A 62 3.26 2.94 -21.78
CA GLU A 62 1.79 2.95 -21.76
C GLU A 62 1.22 4.15 -21.01
N LEU A 63 1.85 4.54 -19.89
CA LEU A 63 1.35 5.60 -19.02
C LEU A 63 2.10 6.94 -19.17
N ASN A 64 3.20 6.94 -19.95
CA ASN A 64 4.10 8.09 -20.11
C ASN A 64 4.61 8.63 -18.76
N PHE A 65 4.81 7.74 -17.78
CA PHE A 65 5.33 8.11 -16.46
C PHE A 65 6.83 7.84 -16.37
N SER A 66 7.55 8.77 -15.72
CA SER A 66 8.97 8.58 -15.42
C SER A 66 9.14 7.57 -14.28
N SER A 67 10.19 6.74 -14.36
CA SER A 67 10.53 5.76 -13.31
C SER A 67 10.62 6.41 -11.92
N SER A 68 11.31 7.55 -11.81
CA SER A 68 11.45 8.26 -10.53
C SER A 68 10.10 8.72 -9.97
N TRP A 69 9.19 9.19 -10.81
CA TRP A 69 7.85 9.59 -10.36
C TRP A 69 7.05 8.38 -9.88
N VAL A 70 7.07 7.27 -10.63
CA VAL A 70 6.38 6.02 -10.26
C VAL A 70 6.89 5.49 -8.92
N SER A 71 8.21 5.40 -8.73
CA SER A 71 8.80 4.95 -7.46
C SER A 71 8.38 5.81 -6.27
N ARG A 72 8.30 7.13 -6.46
CA ARG A 72 7.83 8.06 -5.41
C ARG A 72 6.37 7.83 -5.04
N GLN A 73 5.49 7.65 -6.04
CA GLN A 73 4.08 7.38 -5.79
C GLN A 73 3.89 6.06 -5.03
N ILE A 74 4.55 5.00 -5.50
CA ILE A 74 4.48 3.67 -4.88
C ILE A 74 4.98 3.73 -3.43
N SER A 75 6.15 4.33 -3.19
CA SER A 75 6.70 4.48 -1.84
C SER A 75 5.77 5.27 -0.91
N ALA A 76 5.11 6.31 -1.43
CA ALA A 76 4.11 7.06 -0.65
C ALA A 76 2.88 6.20 -0.31
N ALA A 77 2.33 5.43 -1.26
CA ALA A 77 1.20 4.53 -0.99
C ALA A 77 1.55 3.43 0.02
N GLU A 78 2.72 2.80 -0.12
CA GLU A 78 3.21 1.80 0.83
C GLU A 78 3.38 2.40 2.22
N THR A 79 3.95 3.60 2.32
CA THR A 79 4.09 4.29 3.61
C THR A 79 2.74 4.65 4.22
N LYS A 80 1.78 5.11 3.41
CA LYS A 80 0.41 5.37 3.88
C LYS A 80 -0.25 4.10 4.42
N LYS A 81 -0.05 2.96 3.75
CA LYS A 81 -0.54 1.66 4.20
C LYS A 81 0.09 1.27 5.55
N ARG A 82 1.41 1.37 5.69
CA ARG A 82 2.12 1.09 6.95
C ARG A 82 1.62 1.95 8.10
N ILE A 83 1.38 3.25 7.86
CA ILE A 83 0.81 4.15 8.87
C ILE A 83 -0.60 3.70 9.27
N SER A 84 -1.45 3.32 8.31
CA SER A 84 -2.80 2.83 8.63
C SER A 84 -2.83 1.51 9.40
N GLU A 85 -1.79 0.68 9.27
CA GLU A 85 -1.65 -0.60 9.95
C GLU A 85 -1.00 -0.47 11.33
N SER A 86 -0.10 0.50 11.51
CA SER A 86 0.74 0.64 12.70
C SER A 86 0.28 1.73 13.68
N CYS A 87 -0.59 2.65 13.24
CA CYS A 87 -0.99 3.82 14.02
C CYS A 87 -2.50 3.88 14.27
N ASP A 88 -2.91 4.52 15.36
CA ASP A 88 -4.31 4.72 15.68
C ASP A 88 -5.03 5.57 14.63
N ALA A 89 -6.24 5.18 14.25
CA ALA A 89 -7.05 5.88 13.24
C ALA A 89 -7.29 7.37 13.60
N ALA A 90 -7.37 7.68 14.90
CA ALA A 90 -7.50 9.05 15.39
C ALA A 90 -6.26 9.91 15.08
N VAL A 91 -5.06 9.33 15.06
CA VAL A 91 -3.83 10.01 14.64
C VAL A 91 -3.80 10.16 13.12
N VAL A 92 -4.11 9.08 12.39
CA VAL A 92 -4.10 9.07 10.92
C VAL A 92 -5.04 10.14 10.32
N SER A 93 -6.22 10.32 10.90
CA SER A 93 -7.21 11.32 10.44
C SER A 93 -6.78 12.77 10.61
N LYS A 94 -5.87 13.06 11.55
CA LYS A 94 -5.35 14.42 11.80
C LYS A 94 -4.18 14.78 10.89
N LEU A 95 -3.62 13.80 10.19
CA LEU A 95 -2.41 13.99 9.41
C LEU A 95 -2.74 14.26 7.95
N PRO A 96 -2.29 15.39 7.39
CA PRO A 96 -2.26 15.55 5.95
C PRO A 96 -1.32 14.50 5.33
N MET A 97 -1.85 13.74 4.37
CA MET A 97 -1.21 12.55 3.79
C MET A 97 -0.89 12.77 2.31
N ASN A 98 -0.25 13.90 1.97
CA ASN A 98 0.23 14.11 0.61
C ASN A 98 1.54 13.37 0.35
N GLU A 99 1.88 13.18 -0.92
CA GLU A 99 3.07 12.44 -1.36
C GLU A 99 4.36 12.98 -0.71
N ARG A 100 4.50 14.30 -0.61
CA ARG A 100 5.69 14.94 -0.07
C ARG A 100 5.87 14.65 1.43
N GLN A 101 4.78 14.59 2.19
CA GLN A 101 4.79 14.25 3.61
C GLN A 101 5.08 12.77 3.83
N LEU A 102 4.39 11.89 3.08
CA LEU A 102 4.58 10.45 3.16
C LEU A 102 6.03 10.04 2.86
N ARG A 103 6.67 10.73 1.90
CA ARG A 103 8.06 10.48 1.55
C ARG A 103 9.04 10.67 2.72
N GLU A 104 8.78 11.62 3.62
CA GLU A 104 9.65 11.85 4.79
C GLU A 104 9.65 10.70 5.80
N LEU A 105 8.61 9.85 5.72
CA LEU A 105 8.37 8.69 6.59
C LEU A 105 8.74 7.36 5.92
N GLY A 106 9.22 7.39 4.68
CA GLY A 106 9.52 6.18 3.90
C GLY A 106 10.62 5.31 4.51
N ASP A 107 11.54 5.92 5.26
CA ASP A 107 12.69 5.28 5.94
C ASP A 107 12.46 5.05 7.44
N VAL A 108 11.29 5.42 7.97
CA VAL A 108 10.94 5.21 9.38
C VAL A 108 10.37 3.80 9.56
N THR A 109 10.85 3.08 10.57
CA THR A 109 10.38 1.72 10.87
C THR A 109 8.96 1.75 11.43
N ASP A 110 8.21 0.66 11.27
CA ASP A 110 6.82 0.60 11.72
C ASP A 110 6.69 0.75 13.25
N LYS A 111 7.72 0.38 14.00
CA LYS A 111 7.80 0.58 15.47
C LYS A 111 7.94 2.04 15.85
N ASP A 112 8.71 2.80 15.06
CA ASP A 112 9.02 4.21 15.34
C ASP A 112 7.97 5.17 14.74
N LEU A 113 7.16 4.70 13.79
CA LEU A 113 6.15 5.52 13.11
C LEU A 113 5.21 6.26 14.08
N PRO A 114 4.58 5.61 15.09
CA PRO A 114 3.69 6.30 16.01
C PRO A 114 4.39 7.45 16.75
N ALA A 115 5.58 7.19 17.31
CA ALA A 115 6.35 8.18 18.06
C ALA A 115 6.76 9.38 17.18
N VAL A 116 7.18 9.14 15.93
CA VAL A 116 7.52 10.21 14.98
C VAL A 116 6.30 11.05 14.63
N LEU A 117 5.13 10.44 14.49
CA LEU A 117 3.89 11.15 14.17
C LEU A 117 3.39 11.98 15.35
N ASP A 118 3.42 11.44 16.56
CA ASP A 118 3.04 12.16 17.78
C ASP A 118 3.93 13.39 17.99
N GLU A 119 5.25 13.22 17.90
CA GLU A 119 6.21 14.32 17.98
C GLU A 119 5.98 15.36 16.87
N ALA A 120 5.60 14.93 15.65
CA ALA A 120 5.30 15.86 14.56
C ALA A 120 4.03 16.68 14.85
N ILE A 121 3.01 16.09 15.49
CA ILE A 121 1.79 16.79 15.90
C ILE A 121 2.11 17.80 17.01
N GLU A 122 2.92 17.42 17.99
CA GLU A 122 3.38 18.32 19.06
C GLU A 122 4.14 19.53 18.49
N LEU A 123 5.16 19.29 17.65
CA LEU A 123 5.95 20.36 17.01
C LEU A 123 5.11 21.28 16.12
N ALA A 124 4.05 20.76 15.50
CA ALA A 124 3.13 21.54 14.70
C ALA A 124 2.23 22.42 15.58
N SER A 125 1.73 21.86 16.69
CA SER A 125 0.90 22.52 17.70
C SER A 125 1.63 23.67 18.39
N GLU A 126 2.87 23.47 18.83
CA GLU A 126 3.72 24.51 19.44
C GLU A 126 3.86 25.77 18.57
N LYS A 127 3.79 25.58 17.24
CA LYS A 127 3.94 26.65 16.24
C LYS A 127 2.61 27.14 15.68
N ASN A 128 1.49 26.63 16.18
CA ASN A 128 0.15 26.87 15.63
C ASN A 128 0.13 26.68 14.10
N SER A 129 0.71 25.57 13.63
CA SER A 129 0.90 25.29 12.21
C SER A 129 0.44 23.88 11.84
N ASN A 130 0.26 23.60 10.54
CA ASN A 130 -0.06 22.26 10.06
C ASN A 130 1.19 21.36 10.04
N VAL A 131 1.00 20.04 10.14
CA VAL A 131 2.07 19.06 9.98
C VAL A 131 2.58 19.09 8.54
N THR A 132 3.70 19.77 8.30
CA THR A 132 4.35 19.82 6.97
C THR A 132 5.45 18.77 6.84
N ALA A 133 5.93 18.51 5.63
CA ALA A 133 7.11 17.64 5.41
C ALA A 133 8.34 18.09 6.22
N SER A 134 8.54 19.41 6.38
CA SER A 134 9.63 19.93 7.22
C SER A 134 9.43 19.62 8.71
N VAL A 135 8.19 19.53 9.19
CA VAL A 135 7.90 19.18 10.58
C VAL A 135 8.16 17.69 10.79
N LEU A 136 7.69 16.83 9.89
CA LEU A 136 7.97 15.38 9.91
C LEU A 136 9.48 15.09 9.90
N SER A 137 10.24 15.79 9.05
CA SER A 137 11.69 15.67 8.99
C SER A 137 12.38 16.04 10.32
N LYS A 138 11.84 17.04 11.04
CA LYS A 138 12.34 17.45 12.37
C LYS A 138 11.96 16.44 13.45
N ALA A 139 10.72 15.96 13.44
CA ALA A 139 10.24 14.94 14.37
C ALA A 139 11.06 13.65 14.24
N LYS A 140 11.28 13.17 13.01
CA LYS A 140 12.15 12.02 12.72
C LYS A 140 13.54 12.16 13.32
N LYS A 141 14.15 13.35 13.21
CA LYS A 141 15.48 13.62 13.80
C LYS A 141 15.48 13.63 15.33
N LYS A 142 14.37 14.04 15.96
CA LYS A 142 14.26 14.14 17.42
C LYS A 142 14.00 12.79 18.08
N VAL A 143 13.14 11.96 17.50
CA VAL A 143 12.79 10.63 18.02
C VAL A 143 13.97 9.66 18.01
N ARG A 144 15.03 9.93 17.23
CA ARG A 144 16.21 9.05 17.04
C ARG A 144 15.78 7.58 16.86
N PRO A 145 15.15 7.25 15.71
CA PRO A 145 14.70 5.90 15.43
C PRO A 145 15.85 4.91 15.63
N GLU A 146 15.60 3.77 16.27
CA GLU A 146 16.63 2.75 16.51
C GLU A 146 17.30 2.28 15.20
N SER A 147 16.60 2.41 14.06
CA SER A 147 17.14 2.11 12.72
C SER A 147 18.34 2.94 12.30
N PHE A 148 18.64 4.06 12.97
CA PHE A 148 19.84 4.86 12.71
C PHE A 148 21.03 4.51 13.61
N ALA A 149 20.88 3.57 14.56
CA ALA A 149 21.91 3.29 15.56
C ALA A 149 23.09 2.43 15.05
N THR A 150 23.04 1.88 13.84
CA THR A 150 24.13 1.02 13.33
C THR A 150 24.47 1.31 11.88
N THR A 151 25.42 2.23 11.64
CA THR A 151 26.81 1.95 11.18
C THR A 151 27.38 3.26 10.61
N PRO A 152 28.58 3.72 11.01
CA PRO A 152 29.27 4.81 10.32
C PRO A 152 29.52 4.45 8.83
N PRO A 153 29.65 5.45 7.93
CA PRO A 153 29.86 5.22 6.50
C PRO A 153 31.20 4.53 6.25
N SER A 154 31.20 3.20 6.19
CA SER A 154 32.32 2.43 5.69
C SER A 154 32.33 2.53 4.16
N SER A 155 33.28 3.30 3.64
CA SER A 155 33.69 3.35 2.24
C SER A 155 34.38 2.05 1.82
N GLY A 156 33.68 0.92 1.93
CA GLY A 156 34.13 -0.40 1.53
C GLY A 156 33.41 -0.89 0.28
N LYS A 157 34.14 -1.05 -0.83
CA LYS A 157 33.76 -1.96 -1.92
C LYS A 157 33.56 -3.36 -1.31
N GLY A 158 32.31 -3.77 -1.11
CA GLY A 158 31.95 -5.03 -0.46
C GLY A 158 31.01 -5.85 -1.35
N SER A 159 31.47 -7.05 -1.67
CA SER A 159 30.83 -8.08 -2.48
C SER A 159 29.37 -8.37 -2.14
N LEU A 160 28.60 -8.71 -3.18
CA LEU A 160 27.25 -9.25 -3.07
C LEU A 160 27.26 -10.53 -2.20
N PRO A 161 26.48 -10.59 -1.11
CA PRO A 161 26.30 -11.83 -0.35
C PRO A 161 25.50 -12.83 -1.21
N ASN A 162 26.12 -13.99 -1.38
CA ASN A 162 25.54 -15.14 -2.07
C ASN A 162 24.38 -15.71 -1.26
N GLY A 163 23.32 -16.13 -1.95
CA GLY A 163 22.02 -16.43 -1.38
C GLY A 163 22.02 -17.51 -0.29
N GLN A 164 21.44 -17.17 0.86
CA GLN A 164 20.72 -18.13 1.68
C GLN A 164 19.29 -18.20 1.14
N GLN A 165 18.93 -19.34 0.56
CA GLN A 165 17.53 -19.70 0.36
C GLN A 165 16.93 -19.91 1.76
N ASP A 166 16.04 -18.99 2.11
CA ASP A 166 15.24 -19.04 3.33
C ASP A 166 13.99 -19.87 3.01
N ASP A 167 13.91 -21.04 3.62
CA ASP A 167 12.81 -21.99 3.48
C ASP A 167 11.54 -21.55 4.24
N GLY A 168 11.48 -20.28 4.70
CA GLY A 168 10.42 -19.68 5.51
C GLY A 168 9.09 -19.33 4.80
N LEU A 169 8.81 -19.91 3.63
CA LEU A 169 7.56 -19.62 2.90
C LEU A 169 6.30 -20.08 3.68
N ASP A 170 6.45 -21.13 4.50
CA ASP A 170 5.35 -21.74 5.26
C ASP A 170 4.84 -20.85 6.41
N ASP A 171 5.69 -20.03 7.02
CA ASP A 171 5.30 -19.19 8.16
C ASP A 171 4.50 -17.95 7.72
N VAL A 172 4.78 -17.41 6.54
CA VAL A 172 4.02 -16.29 5.96
C VAL A 172 2.62 -16.75 5.58
N GLU A 173 2.50 -17.92 4.94
CA GLU A 173 1.21 -18.49 4.56
C GLU A 173 0.38 -18.86 5.80
N ARG A 174 1.01 -19.42 6.84
CA ARG A 174 0.34 -19.73 8.11
C ARG A 174 -0.22 -18.47 8.77
N ARG A 175 0.56 -17.39 8.82
CA ARG A 175 0.15 -16.12 9.42
C ARG A 175 -0.96 -15.42 8.63
N ALA A 176 -0.93 -15.51 7.29
CA ALA A 176 -2.00 -14.99 6.45
C ALA A 176 -3.32 -15.73 6.67
N LYS A 177 -3.29 -17.07 6.79
CA LYS A 177 -4.48 -17.89 7.08
C LYS A 177 -5.09 -17.57 8.46
N GLU A 178 -4.25 -17.30 9.46
CA GLU A 178 -4.69 -16.93 10.81
C GLU A 178 -5.45 -15.60 10.81
N ILE A 179 -4.91 -14.57 10.15
CA ILE A 179 -5.55 -13.24 10.03
C ILE A 179 -6.91 -13.33 9.33
N ILE A 180 -6.99 -14.10 8.23
CA ILE A 180 -8.25 -14.29 7.49
C ILE A 180 -9.29 -15.00 8.38
N THR A 181 -8.88 -16.02 9.11
CA THR A 181 -9.76 -16.80 9.99
C THR A 181 -10.33 -15.94 11.11
N ASP A 182 -9.51 -15.11 11.75
CA ASP A 182 -9.96 -14.21 12.81
C ASP A 182 -10.90 -13.12 12.28
N ARG A 183 -10.65 -12.59 11.08
CA ARG A 183 -11.55 -11.61 10.47
C ARG A 183 -12.92 -12.21 10.15
N LEU A 184 -12.97 -13.43 9.62
CA LEU A 184 -14.23 -14.14 9.37
C LEU A 184 -14.99 -14.44 10.66
N ARG A 185 -14.28 -14.82 11.74
CA ARG A 185 -14.89 -15.03 13.07
C ARG A 185 -15.49 -13.73 13.61
N SER A 186 -14.77 -12.62 13.49
CA SER A 186 -15.26 -11.29 13.90
C SER A 186 -16.51 -10.86 13.11
N LEU A 187 -16.52 -11.06 11.80
CA LEU A 187 -17.69 -10.73 10.96
C LEU A 187 -18.90 -11.59 11.34
N ARG A 188 -18.70 -12.89 11.57
CA ARG A 188 -19.78 -13.79 11.99
C ARG A 188 -20.42 -13.36 13.31
N LEU A 189 -19.62 -12.90 14.27
CA LEU A 189 -20.13 -12.36 15.54
C LEU A 189 -20.92 -11.06 15.33
N GLN A 190 -20.45 -10.16 14.48
CA GLN A 190 -21.17 -8.94 14.13
C GLN A 190 -22.52 -9.25 13.48
N PHE A 191 -22.56 -10.19 12.54
CA PHE A 191 -23.82 -10.63 11.91
C PHE A 191 -24.75 -11.33 12.92
N SER A 192 -24.22 -12.16 13.82
CA SER A 192 -25.02 -12.81 14.86
C SER A 192 -25.66 -11.78 15.80
N ASN A 193 -24.91 -10.74 16.18
CA ASN A 193 -25.42 -9.65 17.02
C ASN A 193 -26.46 -8.81 16.28
N LEU A 194 -26.27 -8.60 14.98
CA LEU A 194 -27.24 -7.91 14.15
C LEU A 194 -28.54 -8.72 14.01
N LEU A 195 -28.45 -10.03 13.80
CA LEU A 195 -29.61 -10.94 13.72
C LEU A 195 -30.35 -11.11 15.05
N ALA A 196 -29.62 -11.05 16.18
CA ALA A 196 -30.20 -11.08 17.51
C ALA A 196 -30.84 -9.74 17.92
N SER A 197 -30.55 -8.67 17.19
CA SER A 197 -31.23 -7.38 17.35
C SER A 197 -32.56 -7.40 16.63
N ASP A 198 -33.63 -6.96 17.30
CA ASP A 198 -34.97 -6.74 16.70
C ASP A 198 -34.95 -5.79 15.48
N GLN A 199 -33.82 -5.14 15.19
CA GLN A 199 -33.63 -4.30 14.01
C GLN A 199 -33.34 -5.07 12.71
N ALA A 200 -33.06 -6.37 12.74
CA ALA A 200 -32.81 -7.16 11.53
C ALA A 200 -34.09 -7.56 10.76
N ALA A 201 -35.22 -7.69 11.45
CA ALA A 201 -36.50 -8.10 10.87
C ALA A 201 -36.96 -7.29 9.63
N PRO A 202 -36.92 -5.93 9.62
CA PRO A 202 -37.31 -5.15 8.44
C PRO A 202 -36.36 -5.35 7.25
N HIS A 203 -35.06 -5.58 7.50
CA HIS A 203 -34.07 -5.77 6.43
C HIS A 203 -34.18 -7.15 5.77
N ILE A 204 -34.47 -8.20 6.55
CA ILE A 204 -34.72 -9.55 6.01
C ILE A 204 -35.96 -9.54 5.13
N LYS A 205 -37.06 -8.92 5.59
CA LYS A 205 -38.30 -8.81 4.83
C LYS A 205 -38.10 -8.05 3.50
N ALA A 206 -37.30 -6.98 3.50
CA ALA A 206 -36.98 -6.24 2.29
C ALA A 206 -36.16 -7.08 1.27
N LEU A 207 -35.26 -7.95 1.74
CA LEU A 207 -34.49 -8.84 0.86
C LEU A 207 -35.36 -9.96 0.27
N GLU A 208 -36.32 -10.49 1.03
CA GLU A 208 -37.28 -11.48 0.53
C GLU A 208 -38.22 -10.89 -0.53
N GLU A 209 -38.70 -9.65 -0.37
CA GLU A 209 -39.52 -8.95 -1.36
C GLU A 209 -38.77 -8.69 -2.68
N ILE A 210 -37.47 -8.36 -2.60
CA ILE A 210 -36.61 -8.20 -3.78
C ILE A 210 -36.38 -9.55 -4.47
N ALA A 211 -36.12 -10.62 -3.70
CA ALA A 211 -35.91 -11.96 -4.26
C ALA A 211 -37.18 -12.55 -4.90
N ALA A 212 -38.37 -12.23 -4.36
CA ALA A 212 -39.64 -12.65 -4.94
C ALA A 212 -40.05 -11.87 -6.20
N SER A 213 -39.42 -10.71 -6.43
CA SER A 213 -39.66 -9.86 -7.61
C SER A 213 -38.68 -10.13 -8.77
N ALA A 214 -37.73 -11.05 -8.58
CA ALA A 214 -36.72 -11.48 -9.56
C ALA A 214 -37.07 -12.85 -10.15
#